data_AF-A0A970EZQ8-F1
#
_entry.id   AF-A0A970EZQ8-F1
#
_cell.length_a   1.000
_cell.length_b   1.000
_cell.length_c   1.000
_cell.angle_alpha   90.00
_cell.angle_beta   90.00
_cell.angle_gamma   90.00
#
_symmetry.space_group_name_H-M   'P 1'
#
loop_
_entity.id
_entity.type
_entity.pdbx_description
1 polymer ?
#
loop_
_entity_poly.entity_id
_entity_poly.type
_entity_poly.pdbx_seq_one_letter_code
_entity_poly.pdbx_strand_id
1 'polypeptide(L)'
;MEITDYIDDNYELDEIETIYLGGDGVAWIKEGINWLPKVKYVLDRYHLNKYITVAIGHLPKMRPRLWEGLNRCDIVAVKETFKEIIANTPKGTKKKL
;
A
#
# COMPACT_ATOMS: atom_id res chain seq x y z
N MET A 1 6.82 10.87 -20.77
CA MET A 1 7.02 12.31 -20.51
C MET A 1 5.72 13.11 -20.49
N GLU A 2 4.60 12.63 -21.02
CA GLU A 2 3.35 13.42 -21.05
C GLU A 2 2.86 13.97 -19.69
N ILE A 3 3.03 13.24 -18.58
CA ILE A 3 2.53 13.68 -17.27
C ILE A 3 3.41 14.77 -16.66
N THR A 4 4.73 14.67 -16.78
CA THR A 4 5.65 15.70 -16.25
C THR A 4 5.48 17.01 -16.99
N ASP A 5 5.33 16.92 -18.31
CA ASP A 5 5.13 18.07 -19.19
C ASP A 5 3.78 18.74 -18.88
N TYR A 6 2.71 17.95 -18.67
CA TYR A 6 1.42 18.48 -18.24
C TYR A 6 1.50 19.24 -16.90
N ILE A 7 2.24 18.71 -15.92
CA ILE A 7 2.34 19.38 -14.62
C ILE A 7 3.08 20.71 -14.77
N ASP A 8 4.18 20.73 -15.52
CA ASP A 8 4.96 21.95 -15.80
C ASP A 8 4.14 23.00 -16.55
N ASP A 9 3.36 22.58 -17.54
CA ASP A 9 2.52 23.47 -18.35
C ASP A 9 1.32 24.08 -17.59
N ASN A 10 0.86 23.43 -16.52
CA ASN A 10 -0.40 23.77 -15.85
C ASN A 10 -0.25 24.23 -14.39
N TYR A 11 0.92 24.03 -13.77
CA TYR A 11 1.16 24.32 -12.37
C TYR A 11 2.54 24.96 -12.17
N GLU A 12 2.60 25.95 -11.28
CA GLU A 12 3.87 26.48 -10.80
C GLU A 12 4.55 25.43 -9.91
N LEU A 13 5.60 24.77 -10.42
CA LEU A 13 6.27 23.65 -9.75
C LEU A 13 6.86 24.04 -8.39
N ASP A 14 7.31 25.27 -8.25
CA ASP A 14 7.88 25.78 -7.00
C ASP A 14 6.83 25.91 -5.90
N GLU A 15 5.58 26.22 -6.25
CA GLU A 15 4.45 26.35 -5.34
C GLU A 15 3.80 25.01 -4.96
N ILE A 16 4.09 23.92 -5.69
CA ILE A 16 3.60 22.59 -5.33
C ILE A 16 4.27 22.15 -4.02
N GLU A 17 3.50 21.87 -2.97
CA GLU A 17 4.05 21.34 -1.71
C GLU A 17 4.35 19.84 -1.79
N THR A 18 3.45 19.06 -2.36
CA THR A 18 3.56 17.59 -2.43
C THR A 18 2.70 17.03 -3.56
N ILE A 19 3.26 16.10 -4.33
CA ILE A 19 2.50 15.27 -5.28
C ILE A 19 2.22 13.91 -4.61
N TYR A 20 0.94 13.54 -4.48
CA TYR A 20 0.58 12.22 -3.97
C TYR A 20 0.40 11.21 -5.12
N LEU A 21 1.30 10.24 -5.19
CA LEU A 21 1.27 9.17 -6.18
C LEU A 21 0.59 7.94 -5.59
N GLY A 22 -0.69 7.75 -5.94
CA GLY A 22 -1.48 6.60 -5.50
C GLY A 22 -1.24 5.35 -6.35
N GLY A 23 -1.16 4.17 -5.73
CA GLY A 23 -1.14 2.91 -6.47
C GLY A 23 -1.09 1.64 -5.62
N ASP A 24 -0.96 0.51 -6.30
CA ASP A 24 -0.96 -0.85 -5.74
C ASP A 24 0.42 -1.37 -5.32
N GLY A 25 1.47 -0.62 -5.69
CA GLY A 25 2.85 -0.86 -5.29
C GLY A 25 3.68 -1.59 -6.34
N VAL A 26 3.13 -1.85 -7.52
CA VAL A 26 3.85 -2.40 -8.68
C VAL A 26 4.96 -1.46 -9.14
N ALA A 27 6.00 -2.06 -9.73
CA ALA A 27 7.21 -1.34 -10.13
C ALA A 27 6.89 -0.15 -11.04
N TRP A 28 6.08 -0.33 -12.09
CA TRP A 28 5.81 0.73 -13.07
C TRP A 28 5.10 1.96 -12.48
N ILE A 29 4.30 1.82 -11.41
CA ILE A 29 3.73 2.98 -10.70
C ILE A 29 4.81 3.63 -9.83
N LYS A 30 5.64 2.84 -9.16
CA LYS A 30 6.76 3.36 -8.37
C LYS A 30 7.83 4.03 -9.24
N GLU A 31 7.86 3.70 -10.53
CA GLU A 31 8.57 4.47 -11.54
C GLU A 31 7.98 5.90 -11.76
N GLY A 32 7.10 6.41 -10.90
CA GLY A 32 6.80 7.84 -10.80
C GLY A 32 7.66 8.56 -9.75
N ILE A 33 8.27 7.83 -8.81
CA ILE A 33 8.97 8.41 -7.65
C ILE A 33 10.29 9.10 -8.02
N ASN A 34 11.01 8.62 -9.03
CA ASN A 34 12.29 9.17 -9.49
C ASN A 34 12.14 10.33 -10.52
N TRP A 35 10.94 10.69 -10.95
CA TRP A 35 10.69 11.62 -12.08
C TRP A 35 9.73 12.75 -11.66
N LEU A 36 8.80 12.48 -10.74
CA LEU A 36 7.91 13.51 -10.21
C LEU A 36 8.58 14.30 -9.08
N PRO A 37 8.55 15.64 -9.11
CA PRO A 37 9.08 16.44 -8.02
C PRO A 37 8.22 16.31 -6.76
N LYS A 38 8.84 16.41 -5.57
CA LYS A 38 8.16 16.48 -4.26
C LYS A 38 7.11 15.37 -4.05
N VAL A 39 7.36 14.17 -4.60
CA VAL A 39 6.39 13.08 -4.65
C VAL A 39 6.38 12.24 -3.37
N LYS A 40 5.19 11.89 -2.90
CA LYS A 40 4.93 10.92 -1.83
C LYS A 40 4.05 9.81 -2.37
N TYR A 41 4.58 8.59 -2.34
CA TYR A 41 3.82 7.40 -2.71
C TYR A 41 2.78 7.05 -1.64
N VAL A 42 1.56 6.73 -2.06
CA VAL A 42 0.46 6.30 -1.19
C VAL A 42 -0.07 4.96 -1.69
N LEU A 43 0.01 3.93 -0.85
CA LEU A 43 -0.64 2.66 -1.14
C LEU A 43 -2.16 2.87 -1.12
N ASP A 44 -2.83 2.56 -2.22
CA ASP A 44 -4.26 2.78 -2.28
C ASP A 44 -5.03 1.79 -1.39
N ARG A 45 -6.16 2.28 -0.86
CA ARG A 45 -6.99 1.55 0.09
C ARG A 45 -7.65 0.32 -0.53
N TYR A 46 -7.92 0.32 -1.83
CA TYR A 46 -8.57 -0.81 -2.51
C TYR A 46 -7.64 -2.02 -2.54
N HIS A 47 -6.40 -1.85 -2.99
CA HIS A 47 -5.41 -2.92 -3.04
C HIS A 47 -5.02 -3.39 -1.65
N LEU A 48 -4.85 -2.46 -0.69
CA LEU A 48 -4.65 -2.82 0.71
C LEU A 48 -5.77 -3.74 1.23
N ASN A 49 -7.04 -3.35 1.03
CA ASN A 49 -8.19 -4.18 1.42
C ASN A 49 -8.21 -5.55 0.73
N LYS A 50 -7.92 -5.58 -0.58
CA LYS A 50 -7.87 -6.81 -1.39
C LYS A 50 -6.85 -7.78 -0.81
N TYR A 51 -5.62 -7.34 -0.57
CA TYR A 51 -4.56 -8.20 -0.03
C TYR A 51 -4.83 -8.64 1.41
N ILE A 52 -5.34 -7.74 2.26
CA ILE A 52 -5.75 -8.10 3.63
C ILE A 52 -6.82 -9.18 3.60
N THR A 53 -7.85 -9.00 2.77
CA THR A 53 -8.96 -9.96 2.66
C THR A 53 -8.48 -11.34 2.21
N VAL A 54 -7.54 -11.40 1.27
CA VAL A 54 -6.92 -12.66 0.85
C VAL A 54 -6.09 -13.27 1.98
N ALA A 55 -5.27 -12.47 2.67
CA ALA A 55 -4.36 -12.96 3.70
C ALA A 55 -5.08 -13.53 4.94
N ILE A 56 -6.25 -12.99 5.29
CA ILE A 56 -6.98 -13.37 6.51
C ILE A 56 -8.32 -14.04 6.25
N GLY A 57 -8.65 -14.38 5.00
CA GLY A 57 -9.95 -14.93 4.63
C GLY A 57 -10.35 -16.18 5.43
N HIS A 58 -9.37 -17.02 5.81
CA HIS A 58 -9.55 -18.21 6.65
C HIS A 58 -9.42 -17.94 8.17
N LEU A 59 -9.10 -16.70 8.58
CA LEU A 59 -8.89 -16.28 9.96
C LEU A 59 -9.60 -14.94 10.27
N PRO A 60 -10.95 -14.88 10.17
CA PRO A 60 -11.69 -13.62 10.31
C PRO A 60 -11.50 -12.93 11.68
N LYS A 61 -11.19 -13.71 12.73
CA LYS A 61 -10.92 -13.19 14.08
C LYS A 61 -9.67 -12.31 14.15
N MET A 62 -8.73 -12.44 13.20
CA MET A 62 -7.52 -11.61 13.14
C MET A 62 -7.77 -10.22 12.55
N ARG A 63 -8.91 -10.02 11.88
CA ARG A 63 -9.23 -8.79 11.14
C ARG A 63 -9.19 -7.53 12.02
N PRO A 64 -9.84 -7.46 13.19
CA PRO A 64 -9.83 -6.24 14.00
C PRO A 64 -8.42 -5.84 14.44
N ARG A 65 -7.61 -6.80 14.89
CA ARG A 65 -6.23 -6.56 15.33
C ARG A 65 -5.34 -6.06 14.18
N LEU A 66 -5.47 -6.66 13.00
CA LEU A 66 -4.71 -6.22 11.83
C LEU A 66 -5.09 -4.79 11.42
N TRP A 67 -6.39 -4.48 11.39
CA TRP A 67 -6.88 -3.13 11.06
C TRP A 67 -6.52 -2.09 12.11
N GLU A 68 -6.49 -2.46 13.39
CA GLU A 68 -6.02 -1.56 14.44
C GLU A 68 -4.56 -1.16 14.21
N GLY A 69 -3.68 -2.13 13.95
CA GLY A 69 -2.27 -1.84 13.65
C GLY A 69 -2.11 -0.95 12.41
N LEU A 70 -2.86 -1.24 11.34
CA LEU A 70 -2.83 -0.42 10.11
C LEU A 70 -3.33 1.01 10.34
N ASN A 71 -4.45 1.19 11.05
CA ASN A 71 -5.03 2.51 11.33
C ASN A 71 -4.15 3.35 12.26
N ARG A 72 -3.38 2.71 13.14
CA ARG A 72 -2.41 3.38 14.03
C ARG A 72 -1.03 3.57 13.38
N CYS A 73 -0.84 3.13 12.13
CA CYS A 73 0.46 3.06 11.47
C CYS A 73 1.52 2.28 12.29
N ASP A 74 1.09 1.30 13.08
CA ASP A 74 1.95 0.48 13.92
C ASP A 74 2.47 -0.73 13.13
N ILE A 75 3.63 -0.55 12.51
CA ILE A 75 4.26 -1.60 11.70
C ILE A 75 4.69 -2.82 12.52
N VAL A 76 4.98 -2.65 13.81
CA VAL A 76 5.39 -3.75 14.70
C VAL A 76 4.19 -4.64 14.97
N ALA A 77 3.07 -4.05 15.40
CA ALA A 77 1.81 -4.77 15.63
C ALA A 77 1.30 -5.47 14.36
N VAL A 78 1.40 -4.82 13.20
CA VAL A 78 1.04 -5.43 11.91
C VAL A 78 1.93 -6.65 11.62
N LYS A 79 3.25 -6.54 11.79
CA LYS A 79 4.19 -7.66 11.58
C LYS A 79 3.93 -8.83 12.52
N GLU A 80 3.67 -8.57 13.80
CA GLU A 80 3.33 -9.62 14.78
C GLU A 80 2.02 -10.32 14.43
N THR A 81 1.00 -9.55 14.04
CA THR A 81 -0.28 -10.09 13.57
C THR A 81 -0.09 -11.00 12.36
N PHE A 82 0.77 -10.62 11.41
CA PHE A 82 1.11 -11.47 10.26
C PHE A 82 1.89 -12.74 10.63
N LYS A 83 2.79 -12.69 11.62
CA LYS A 83 3.47 -13.90 12.13
C LYS A 83 2.46 -14.90 12.68
N GLU A 84 1.47 -14.44 13.44
CA GLU A 84 0.39 -15.28 13.95
C GLU A 84 -0.49 -15.84 12.83
N ILE A 85 -0.86 -15.02 11.84
CA ILE A 85 -1.61 -15.47 10.65
C ILE A 85 -0.84 -16.59 9.95
N ILE A 86 0.46 -16.42 9.71
CA ILE A 86 1.30 -17.42 9.03
C ILE A 86 1.37 -18.72 9.84
N ALA A 87 1.54 -18.65 11.16
CA ALA A 87 1.58 -19.81 12.04
C ALA A 87 0.26 -20.62 12.03
N ASN A 88 -0.87 -19.92 11.88
CA ASN A 88 -2.21 -20.52 11.88
C ASN A 88 -2.74 -20.82 10.46
N THR A 89 -1.91 -20.69 9.42
CA THR A 89 -2.30 -21.00 8.03
C THR A 89 -1.80 -22.39 7.63
N PRO A 90 -2.71 -23.38 7.40
CA PRO A 90 -2.33 -24.72 6.94
C PRO A 90 -1.52 -24.68 5.64
N LYS A 91 -0.54 -25.59 5.49
CA LYS A 91 0.38 -25.61 4.32
C LYS A 91 -0.33 -25.75 2.96
N GLY A 92 -1.54 -26.33 2.92
CA GLY A 92 -2.31 -26.56 1.69
C GLY A 92 -3.35 -25.49 1.33
N THR A 93 -3.61 -24.51 2.21
CA THR A 93 -4.59 -23.42 1.96
C THR A 93 -3.92 -22.11 1.57
N LYS A 94 -2.59 -22.08 1.52
CA LYS A 94 -1.83 -20.93 0.98
C LYS A 94 -2.11 -20.82 -0.51
N LYS A 95 -3.00 -19.90 -0.90
CA LYS A 95 -3.10 -19.51 -2.30
C LYS A 95 -1.73 -19.01 -2.76
N LYS A 96 -1.19 -19.61 -3.82
CA LYS A 96 -0.12 -18.97 -4.58
C LYS A 96 -0.71 -17.68 -5.15
N LEU A 97 -0.09 -16.55 -4.82
CA LEU A 97 -0.32 -15.27 -5.49
C LEU A 97 0.25 -15.35 -6.91
#